data_AF-A0A843D8V8-F1
#
_entry.id   AF-A0A843D8V8-F1
#
_cell.length_a   1.000
_cell.length_b   1.000
_cell.length_c   1.000
_cell.angle_alpha   90.00
_cell.angle_beta   90.00
_cell.angle_gamma   90.00
#
_symmetry.space_group_name_H-M   'P 1'
#
loop_
_entity.id
_entity.type
_entity.pdbx_description
1 polymer ?
#
loop_
_entity_poly.entity_id
_entity_poly.type
_entity_poly.pdbx_seq_one_letter_code
_entity_poly.pdbx_strand_id
1 'polypeptide(L)'
;MWQILGKEAIYVDIPVTWKERMIELTPDDDKGKKFKDIVSKSKVEYLFNPQTEEHTFFIRLDDDYSPEDIQDMADSVLSTLKELDVPVVKIEETVQRYQVIITNYHEPEIIGLNKTPGMSSGQVFIPIIKSLNSPGQMNAQFQGYRL
;
A
#
# COMPACT_ATOMS: atom_id res chain seq x y z
N MET A 1 12.03 -18.58 6.00
CA MET A 1 12.87 -17.63 5.22
C MET A 1 12.00 -16.82 4.28
N TRP A 2 12.31 -15.54 4.04
CA TRP A 2 11.51 -14.64 3.20
C TRP A 2 11.93 -14.73 1.74
N GLN A 3 10.96 -14.73 0.84
CA GLN A 3 11.13 -14.61 -0.59
C GLN A 3 10.31 -13.43 -1.09
N ILE A 4 10.99 -12.48 -1.74
CA ILE A 4 10.43 -11.26 -2.30
C ILE A 4 10.66 -11.29 -3.80
N LEU A 5 9.58 -11.35 -4.59
CA LEU A 5 9.64 -11.44 -6.07
C LEU A 5 10.58 -12.57 -6.56
N GLY A 6 10.51 -13.72 -5.86
CA GLY A 6 11.33 -14.90 -6.13
C GLY A 6 12.78 -14.86 -5.61
N LYS A 7 13.24 -13.76 -5.01
CA LYS A 7 14.60 -13.62 -4.43
C LYS A 7 14.55 -13.71 -2.91
N GLU A 8 15.50 -14.44 -2.34
CA GLU A 8 15.62 -14.56 -0.88
C GLU A 8 15.99 -13.22 -0.25
N ALA A 9 15.38 -12.92 0.90
CA ALA A 9 15.65 -11.70 1.64
C ALA A 9 15.66 -11.98 3.15
N ILE A 10 16.42 -11.17 3.88
CA ILE A 10 16.23 -11.00 5.34
C ILE A 10 15.33 -9.79 5.57
N TYR A 11 14.72 -9.70 6.76
CA TYR A 11 13.69 -8.69 7.04
C TYR A 11 14.13 -7.24 6.74
N VAL A 12 15.38 -6.90 7.05
CA VAL A 12 15.95 -5.57 6.81
C VAL A 12 16.18 -5.25 5.34
N ASP A 13 16.34 -6.28 4.50
CA ASP A 13 16.63 -6.13 3.07
C ASP A 13 15.37 -6.20 2.20
N ILE A 14 14.21 -6.57 2.75
CA ILE A 14 12.93 -6.66 2.03
C ILE A 14 12.69 -5.46 1.08
N PRO A 15 12.76 -4.19 1.53
CA PRO A 15 12.50 -3.06 0.63
C PRO A 15 13.55 -2.92 -0.48
N VAL A 16 14.82 -3.24 -0.19
CA VAL A 16 15.91 -3.19 -1.16
C VAL A 16 15.74 -4.30 -2.20
N THR A 17 15.53 -5.54 -1.76
CA THR A 17 15.27 -6.70 -2.62
C THR A 17 14.06 -6.46 -3.50
N TRP A 18 12.97 -5.91 -2.95
CA TRP A 18 11.79 -5.56 -3.74
C TRP A 18 12.12 -4.56 -4.84
N LYS A 19 12.81 -3.46 -4.48
CA LYS A 19 13.21 -2.41 -5.42
C LYS A 19 14.08 -2.94 -6.56
N GLU A 20 15.12 -3.69 -6.24
CA GLU A 20 16.02 -4.30 -7.23
C GLU A 20 15.26 -5.22 -8.18
N ARG A 21 14.44 -6.12 -7.62
CA ARG A 21 13.68 -7.09 -8.42
C ARG A 21 12.64 -6.42 -9.30
N MET A 22 11.96 -5.37 -8.83
CA MET A 22 11.06 -4.61 -9.68
C MET A 22 11.79 -3.96 -10.85
N ILE A 23 12.96 -3.34 -10.62
CA ILE A 23 13.77 -2.74 -11.69
C ILE A 23 14.22 -3.80 -12.71
N GLU A 24 14.63 -4.99 -12.25
CA GLU A 24 15.04 -6.10 -13.11
C GLU A 24 13.88 -6.68 -13.93
N LEU A 25 12.68 -6.77 -13.34
CA LEU A 25 11.51 -7.41 -13.94
C LEU A 25 10.72 -6.48 -14.88
N THR A 26 10.76 -5.17 -14.63
CA THR A 26 10.04 -4.22 -15.48
C THR A 26 10.66 -4.19 -16.90
N PRO A 27 9.85 -4.21 -17.97
CA PRO A 27 10.33 -4.10 -19.35
C PRO A 27 11.11 -2.79 -19.64
N ASP A 28 11.86 -2.76 -20.75
CA ASP A 28 12.60 -1.56 -21.23
C ASP A 28 11.81 -0.75 -22.29
N ASP A 29 10.48 -0.78 -22.23
CA ASP A 29 9.63 0.12 -23.00
C ASP A 29 9.66 1.55 -22.41
N ASP A 30 8.99 2.51 -23.06
CA ASP A 30 9.06 3.91 -22.65
C ASP A 30 8.56 4.12 -21.21
N LYS A 31 7.47 3.42 -20.82
CA LYS A 31 6.92 3.43 -19.46
C LYS A 31 7.87 2.77 -18.47
N GLY A 32 8.41 1.60 -18.81
CA GLY A 32 9.32 0.85 -17.96
C GLY A 32 10.64 1.56 -17.72
N LYS A 33 11.21 2.24 -18.73
CA LYS A 33 12.41 3.09 -18.55
C LYS A 33 12.14 4.25 -17.59
N LYS A 34 10.99 4.93 -17.74
CA LYS A 34 10.56 6.00 -16.84
C LYS A 34 10.38 5.47 -15.41
N PHE A 35 9.73 4.31 -15.24
CA PHE A 35 9.59 3.65 -13.96
C PHE A 35 10.94 3.35 -13.30
N LYS A 36 11.88 2.75 -14.04
CA LYS A 36 13.21 2.41 -13.53
C LYS A 36 13.97 3.67 -13.09
N ASP A 37 13.92 4.74 -13.88
CA ASP A 37 14.58 6.00 -13.53
C ASP A 37 14.02 6.59 -12.22
N ILE A 38 12.69 6.65 -12.09
CA ILE A 38 12.02 7.18 -10.91
C ILE A 38 12.32 6.30 -9.69
N VAL A 39 11.99 5.01 -9.75
CA VAL A 39 12.16 4.08 -8.61
C VAL A 39 13.62 4.02 -8.15
N SER A 40 14.59 4.09 -9.06
CA SER A 40 16.01 4.08 -8.70
C SER A 40 16.38 5.22 -7.75
N LYS A 41 15.74 6.39 -7.90
CA LYS A 41 15.93 7.58 -7.06
C LYS A 41 15.00 7.60 -5.84
N SER A 42 13.83 6.97 -5.94
CA SER A 42 12.84 6.91 -4.87
C SER A 42 13.27 6.04 -3.69
N LYS A 43 12.78 6.40 -2.51
CA LYS A 43 12.89 5.57 -1.30
C LYS A 43 11.75 4.56 -1.29
N VAL A 44 12.11 3.27 -1.26
CA VAL A 44 11.16 2.18 -1.02
C VAL A 44 11.22 1.83 0.47
N GLU A 45 10.05 1.79 1.10
CA GLU A 45 9.90 1.35 2.49
C GLU A 45 8.98 0.15 2.58
N TYR A 46 9.15 -0.62 3.64
CA TYR A 46 8.37 -1.83 3.88
C TYR A 46 7.78 -1.79 5.29
N LEU A 47 6.49 -2.09 5.39
CA LEU A 47 5.76 -2.18 6.64
C LEU A 47 4.91 -3.44 6.66
N PHE A 48 4.97 -4.19 7.76
CA PHE A 48 4.10 -5.32 8.01
C PHE A 48 3.03 -4.95 9.02
N ASN A 49 1.76 -5.13 8.67
CA ASN A 49 0.66 -4.96 9.60
C ASN A 49 0.30 -6.31 10.25
N PRO A 50 0.60 -6.53 11.54
CA PRO A 50 0.34 -7.81 12.20
C PRO A 50 -1.15 -8.08 12.46
N GLN A 51 -2.02 -7.06 12.38
CA GLN A 51 -3.47 -7.26 12.57
C GLN A 51 -4.16 -7.77 11.31
N THR A 52 -3.72 -7.28 10.14
CA THR A 52 -4.30 -7.67 8.83
C THR A 52 -3.43 -8.68 8.09
N GLU A 53 -2.24 -8.98 8.62
CA GLU A 53 -1.20 -9.81 7.99
C GLU A 53 -0.79 -9.30 6.60
N GLU A 54 -0.84 -7.98 6.41
CA GLU A 54 -0.61 -7.35 5.12
C GLU A 54 0.79 -6.75 5.01
N HIS A 55 1.47 -7.10 3.93
CA HIS A 55 2.80 -6.62 3.58
C HIS A 55 2.70 -5.40 2.66
N THR A 56 3.10 -4.23 3.16
CA THR A 56 2.95 -2.97 2.43
C THR A 56 4.30 -2.46 1.96
N PHE A 57 4.42 -2.22 0.64
CA PHE A 57 5.56 -1.56 0.03
C PHE A 57 5.19 -0.12 -0.31
N PHE A 58 5.91 0.85 0.25
CA PHE A 58 5.72 2.26 -0.05
C PHE A 58 6.79 2.74 -1.01
N ILE A 59 6.40 3.29 -2.16
CA ILE A 59 7.28 4.05 -3.04
C ILE A 59 7.05 5.53 -2.73
N ARG A 60 8.02 6.16 -2.07
CA ARG A 60 7.98 7.60 -1.79
C ARG A 60 8.54 8.38 -2.96
N LEU A 61 7.70 9.23 -3.51
CA LEU A 61 8.01 10.14 -4.61
C LEU A 61 8.20 11.57 -4.07
N ASP A 62 8.99 12.36 -4.79
CA ASP A 62 9.11 13.81 -4.54
C ASP A 62 7.87 14.56 -5.09
N ASP A 63 7.66 15.79 -4.64
CA ASP A 63 6.49 16.60 -5.04
C ASP A 63 6.51 17.06 -6.50
N ASP A 64 7.66 16.94 -7.15
CA ASP A 64 7.86 17.36 -8.55
C ASP A 64 7.22 16.39 -9.56
N TYR A 65 6.77 15.21 -9.10
CA TYR A 65 6.11 14.21 -9.96
C TYR A 65 4.62 14.51 -10.11
N SER A 66 4.14 14.50 -11.37
CA SER A 66 2.74 14.78 -11.67
C SER A 66 1.83 13.58 -11.36
N PRO A 67 0.50 13.77 -11.24
CA PRO A 67 -0.44 12.66 -11.12
C PRO A 67 -0.32 11.63 -12.26
N GLU A 68 -0.03 12.08 -13.49
CA GLU A 68 0.21 11.20 -14.63
C GLU A 68 1.48 10.35 -14.44
N ASP A 69 2.55 10.92 -13.86
CA ASP A 69 3.75 10.16 -13.53
C ASP A 69 3.45 9.08 -12.48
N ILE A 70 2.65 9.40 -11.47
CA ILE A 70 2.21 8.46 -10.43
C ILE A 70 1.36 7.34 -11.05
N GLN A 71 0.47 7.68 -11.98
CA GLN A 71 -0.35 6.70 -12.69
C GLN A 71 0.50 5.77 -13.58
N ASP A 72 1.46 6.32 -14.33
CA ASP A 72 2.39 5.52 -15.14
C ASP A 72 3.22 4.55 -14.27
N MET A 73 3.62 5.00 -13.08
CA MET A 73 4.31 4.17 -12.10
C MET A 73 3.40 3.02 -11.61
N ALA A 74 2.14 3.32 -11.26
CA ALA A 74 1.19 2.32 -10.83
C ALA A 74 0.90 1.28 -11.93
N ASP A 75 0.73 1.75 -13.17
CA ASP A 75 0.54 0.89 -14.34
C ASP A 75 1.74 -0.05 -14.54
N SER A 76 2.96 0.48 -14.41
CA SER A 76 4.22 -0.28 -14.58
C SER A 76 4.40 -1.33 -13.48
N VAL A 77 4.07 -1.00 -12.23
CA VAL A 77 4.04 -1.99 -11.14
C VAL A 77 3.01 -3.07 -11.45
N LEU A 78 1.79 -2.67 -11.81
CA LEU A 78 0.69 -3.60 -12.05
C LEU A 78 0.98 -4.55 -13.22
N SER A 79 1.53 -4.06 -14.33
CA SER A 79 1.91 -4.90 -15.47
C SER A 79 3.01 -5.88 -15.10
N THR A 80 4.09 -5.38 -14.47
CA THR A 80 5.23 -6.21 -14.04
C THR A 80 4.78 -7.34 -13.09
N LEU A 81 3.90 -7.03 -12.14
CA LEU A 81 3.43 -8.03 -11.17
C LEU A 81 2.40 -9.01 -11.75
N LYS A 82 1.63 -8.61 -12.77
CA LYS A 82 0.67 -9.50 -13.45
C LYS A 82 1.35 -10.56 -14.32
N GLU A 83 2.50 -10.22 -14.90
CA GLU A 83 3.27 -11.13 -15.76
C GLU A 83 4.18 -12.06 -14.95
N LEU A 84 4.26 -11.88 -13.63
CA LEU A 84 5.15 -12.62 -12.77
C LEU A 84 4.55 -13.98 -12.34
N ASP A 85 5.25 -15.06 -12.68
CA ASP A 85 4.85 -16.43 -12.31
C ASP A 85 5.16 -16.81 -10.85
N VAL A 86 5.83 -15.93 -10.11
CA VAL A 86 6.22 -16.17 -8.71
C VAL A 86 5.48 -15.24 -7.75
N PRO A 87 5.17 -15.70 -6.52
CA PRO A 87 4.57 -14.84 -5.52
C PRO A 87 5.44 -13.62 -5.17
N VAL A 88 4.79 -12.47 -4.98
CA VAL A 88 5.47 -11.23 -4.59
C VAL A 88 6.07 -11.33 -3.19
N VAL A 89 5.33 -11.90 -2.24
CA VAL A 89 5.81 -12.18 -0.89
C VAL A 89 5.47 -13.61 -0.54
N LYS A 90 6.48 -14.39 -0.15
CA LYS A 90 6.35 -15.77 0.31
C LYS A 90 7.24 -15.98 1.54
N ILE A 91 6.66 -16.58 2.58
CA ILE A 91 7.34 -16.88 3.84
C ILE A 91 7.16 -18.36 4.11
N GLU A 92 8.26 -19.12 4.21
CA GLU A 92 8.23 -20.55 4.56
C GLU A 92 7.17 -21.34 3.77
N GLU A 93 7.20 -21.18 2.45
CA GLU A 93 6.24 -21.80 1.51
C GLU A 93 4.83 -21.19 1.45
N THR A 94 4.51 -20.23 2.32
CA THR A 94 3.18 -19.60 2.37
C THR A 94 3.17 -18.26 1.65
N VAL A 95 2.28 -18.13 0.67
CA VAL A 95 2.02 -16.86 -0.04
C VAL A 95 1.35 -15.87 0.89
N GLN A 96 1.86 -14.64 0.92
CA GLN A 96 1.35 -13.58 1.79
C GLN A 96 0.54 -12.55 1.01
N ARG A 97 -0.35 -11.84 1.71
CA ARG A 97 -1.06 -10.69 1.18
C ARG A 97 -0.16 -9.49 1.13
N TYR A 98 -0.27 -8.70 0.08
CA TYR A 98 0.56 -7.51 -0.07
C TYR A 98 -0.21 -6.39 -0.76
N GLN A 99 0.29 -5.18 -0.58
CA GLN A 99 -0.13 -4.00 -1.32
C GLN A 99 1.09 -3.12 -1.64
N VAL A 100 0.99 -2.35 -2.72
CA VAL A 100 2.00 -1.36 -3.11
C VAL A 100 1.32 0.00 -3.09
N ILE A 101 1.89 0.94 -2.36
CA ILE A 101 1.40 2.30 -2.23
C ILE A 101 2.44 3.22 -2.84
N ILE A 102 2.01 4.02 -3.82
CA ILE A 102 2.84 5.03 -4.48
C ILE A 102 2.30 6.37 -4.02
N THR A 103 3.15 7.20 -3.41
CA THR A 103 2.71 8.45 -2.81
C THR A 103 3.83 9.47 -2.73
N ASN A 104 3.49 10.75 -2.82
CA ASN A 104 4.35 11.88 -2.48
C ASN A 104 3.96 12.54 -1.14
N TYR A 105 3.09 11.92 -0.32
CA TYR A 105 2.49 12.47 0.92
C TYR A 105 1.69 13.77 0.79
N HIS A 106 1.88 14.51 -0.30
CA HIS A 106 1.22 15.77 -0.62
C HIS A 106 -0.03 15.59 -1.47
N GLU A 107 -0.75 14.46 -1.35
CA GLU A 107 -2.16 14.44 -1.74
C GLU A 107 -2.94 15.32 -0.75
N PRO A 108 -3.33 16.55 -1.14
CA PRO A 108 -3.98 17.49 -0.22
C PRO A 108 -5.30 16.89 0.30
N GLU A 109 -5.94 16.01 -0.48
CA GLU A 109 -7.15 15.30 -0.09
C GLU A 109 -6.94 14.24 0.99
N ILE A 110 -5.73 13.70 1.18
CA ILE A 110 -5.49 12.72 2.27
C ILE A 110 -5.20 13.45 3.58
N ILE A 111 -4.33 14.45 3.57
CA ILE A 111 -3.93 15.21 4.77
C ILE A 111 -4.89 16.36 5.12
N GLY A 112 -5.89 16.63 4.29
CA GLY A 112 -6.94 17.62 4.57
C GLY A 112 -6.55 19.07 4.31
N LEU A 113 -5.40 19.31 3.68
CA LEU A 113 -5.03 20.64 3.18
C LEU A 113 -5.79 20.90 1.87
N ASN A 114 -6.40 22.07 1.74
CA ASN A 114 -7.27 22.46 0.60
C ASN A 114 -8.60 21.71 0.44
N LYS A 115 -9.14 21.07 1.49
CA LYS A 115 -10.50 20.52 1.44
C LYS A 115 -11.56 21.61 1.52
N THR A 116 -12.51 21.61 0.59
CA THR A 116 -13.77 22.33 0.73
C THR A 116 -14.47 21.84 2.02
N PRO A 117 -14.92 22.74 2.93
CA PRO A 117 -15.65 22.33 4.12
C PRO A 117 -16.83 21.42 3.74
N GLY A 118 -16.83 20.16 4.22
CA GLY A 118 -17.89 19.18 3.91
C GLY A 118 -17.50 17.98 3.05
N MET A 119 -16.30 17.95 2.44
CA MET A 119 -15.88 16.93 1.46
C MET A 119 -14.66 16.10 1.88
N SER A 120 -14.42 15.94 3.19
CA SER A 120 -13.40 15.01 3.67
C SER A 120 -13.96 13.59 3.69
N SER A 121 -13.26 12.61 3.10
CA SER A 121 -13.56 11.18 3.28
C SER A 121 -13.72 10.81 4.76
N GLY A 122 -12.95 11.44 5.67
CA GLY A 122 -13.12 11.32 7.12
C GLY A 122 -14.50 11.78 7.64
N GLN A 123 -15.12 12.82 7.09
CA GLN A 123 -16.45 13.27 7.49
C GLN A 123 -17.55 12.27 7.14
N VAL A 124 -17.38 11.47 6.08
CA VAL A 124 -18.31 10.39 5.74
C VAL A 124 -18.26 9.27 6.78
N PHE A 125 -17.08 9.01 7.36
CA PHE A 125 -16.89 7.96 8.37
C PHE A 125 -17.11 8.44 9.81
N ILE A 126 -17.07 9.75 10.10
CA ILE A 126 -17.33 10.30 11.44
C ILE A 126 -18.69 9.84 12.02
N PRO A 127 -19.81 9.82 11.27
CA PRO A 127 -21.07 9.28 11.77
C PRO A 127 -20.98 7.80 12.19
N ILE A 128 -20.27 6.99 11.41
CA ILE A 128 -20.06 5.55 11.69
C ILE A 128 -19.19 5.38 12.94
N ILE A 129 -18.07 6.10 13.01
CA ILE A 129 -17.13 6.06 14.15
C ILE A 129 -17.81 6.58 15.42
N LYS A 130 -18.60 7.66 15.32
CA LYS A 130 -19.41 8.16 16.45
C LYS A 130 -20.44 7.13 16.88
N SER A 131 -21.12 6.47 15.94
CA SER A 131 -22.08 5.40 16.25
C SER A 131 -21.43 4.22 16.98
N LEU A 132 -20.20 3.84 16.61
CA LEU A 132 -19.46 2.75 17.24
C LEU A 132 -18.88 3.12 18.61
N ASN A 133 -18.46 4.38 18.79
CA ASN A 133 -17.93 4.89 20.06
C ASN A 133 -19.00 5.46 21.01
N SER A 134 -20.24 5.55 20.56
CA SER A 134 -21.37 5.87 21.43
C SER A 134 -21.58 4.71 22.39
N PRO A 135 -21.83 4.95 23.70
CA PRO A 135 -22.29 3.89 24.59
C PRO A 135 -23.47 3.19 23.92
N GLY A 136 -23.32 1.90 23.61
CA GLY A 136 -24.36 1.15 22.91
C GLY A 136 -25.67 1.31 23.66
N GLN A 137 -26.74 1.72 22.99
CA GLN A 137 -28.06 1.65 23.61
C GLN A 137 -28.34 0.18 23.91
N MET A 138 -28.63 -0.12 25.17
CA MET A 138 -29.08 -1.44 25.59
C MET A 138 -30.24 -1.86 24.68
N ASN A 139 -30.13 -3.01 24.04
CA ASN A 139 -31.19 -3.51 23.17
C ASN A 139 -32.48 -3.59 24.02
N ALA A 140 -33.56 -2.92 23.58
CA ALA A 140 -34.80 -2.83 24.36
C ALA A 140 -35.45 -4.21 24.60
N GLN A 141 -35.04 -5.23 23.85
CA GLN A 141 -35.44 -6.63 24.00
C GLN A 141 -34.46 -7.48 24.81
N PHE A 142 -33.37 -6.91 25.33
CA PHE A 142 -32.40 -7.64 26.13
C PHE A 142 -32.99 -7.98 27.51
N GLN A 143 -33.40 -9.23 27.72
CA GLN A 143 -33.94 -9.72 28.99
C GLN A 143 -32.87 -10.28 29.96
N GLY A 144 -31.60 -9.90 29.77
CA GLY A 144 -30.48 -10.39 30.56
C GLY A 144 -30.10 -11.85 30.27
N TYR A 145 -28.97 -12.29 30.83
CA TYR A 145 -28.61 -13.71 30.88
C TYR A 145 -29.23 -14.33 32.14
N ARG A 146 -30.05 -15.38 31.99
CA ARG A 146 -30.40 -16.24 33.14
C ARG A 146 -29.20 -17.15 33.41
N LEU A 147 -28.49 -16.87 34.49
CA LEU A 147 -27.58 -17.81 35.14
C LEU A 147 -28.39 -18.89 35.87
#